data_AF-A0A225DQE2-F1
#
_entry.id   AF-A0A225DQE2-F1
#
_cell.length_a   1.000
_cell.length_b   1.000
_cell.length_c   1.000
_cell.angle_alpha   90.00
_cell.angle_beta   90.00
_cell.angle_gamma   90.00
#
_symmetry.space_group_name_H-M   'P 1'
#
loop_
_entity.id
_entity.type
_entity.pdbx_description
1 polymer ?
#
loop_
_entity_poly.entity_id
_entity_poly.type
_entity_poly.pdbx_seq_one_letter_code
_entity_poly.pdbx_strand_id
1 'polypeptide(L)'
;MQVVRHARRGGFTLIELLVVISLIAALAALSAGAFFRVRNAQQTQATNATLNKLHSLMDMRWKAIIDQARNDMNKGKIPPLIMTFAANDLDRARSIWTYMLLTNEFPTTFDEATTPVFVNGAFLPPRTVFAQLPASNATKLTTLATAPLAPGQLESALAFQSAACFYVAISATGNRGNAADSDGTTNQARDYTDPVTGATARVFVDSFGTPIGFFRMSYAPELNFSPYTTALGGKILSNDPLDPLGRLPGTWANTTTAGNTLSNGTIFWSSVAGYHIFLTTPSSITGNMPWAPRNTPGEVPPVYPGSVNWVPTLVSAGMDRTWNDNGTLGFFGGDNIVSFRLRRQGARGDF
;
A
#
# COMPACT_ATOMS: atom_id res chain seq x y z
N MET A 1 -31.19 -61.29 58.83
CA MET A 1 -31.22 -61.11 57.36
C MET A 1 -31.96 -59.79 57.09
N GLN A 2 -31.23 -58.70 56.88
CA GLN A 2 -31.79 -57.34 56.84
C GLN A 2 -32.09 -56.98 55.38
N VAL A 3 -33.37 -56.82 55.05
CA VAL A 3 -33.83 -56.48 53.69
C VAL A 3 -33.59 -54.99 53.44
N VAL A 4 -32.55 -54.66 52.69
CA VAL A 4 -32.28 -53.30 52.22
C VAL A 4 -33.33 -52.96 51.16
N ARG A 5 -34.31 -52.12 51.52
CA ARG A 5 -35.29 -51.58 50.56
C ARG A 5 -34.61 -50.48 49.76
N HIS A 6 -34.38 -50.73 48.47
CA HIS A 6 -33.93 -49.67 47.57
C HIS A 6 -35.05 -48.63 47.40
N ALA A 7 -34.83 -47.43 47.91
CA ALA A 7 -35.69 -46.29 47.66
C ALA A 7 -35.77 -46.08 46.14
N ARG A 8 -36.99 -46.15 45.58
CA ARG A 8 -37.24 -45.82 44.18
C ARG A 8 -36.89 -44.35 43.99
N ARG A 9 -35.81 -44.07 43.27
CA ARG A 9 -35.46 -42.71 42.84
C ARG A 9 -36.55 -42.25 41.88
N GLY A 10 -37.17 -41.10 42.16
CA GLY A 10 -38.10 -40.48 41.21
C GLY A 10 -37.40 -40.26 39.88
N GLY A 11 -38.01 -40.69 38.78
CA GLY A 11 -37.50 -40.41 37.44
C GLY A 11 -37.59 -38.92 37.14
N PHE A 12 -36.62 -38.38 36.41
CA PHE A 12 -36.65 -37.00 35.93
C PHE A 12 -37.92 -36.78 35.10
N THR A 13 -38.62 -35.69 35.37
CA THR A 13 -39.78 -35.30 34.58
C THR A 13 -39.32 -34.73 33.25
N LEU A 14 -40.13 -34.90 32.20
CA LEU A 14 -39.84 -34.36 30.87
C LEU A 14 -39.67 -32.83 30.91
N ILE A 15 -40.43 -32.16 31.77
CA ILE A 15 -40.35 -30.70 31.94
C ILE A 15 -39.01 -30.25 32.55
N GLU A 16 -38.48 -30.97 33.54
CA GLU A 16 -37.14 -30.67 34.10
C GLU A 16 -36.04 -30.80 33.05
N LEU A 17 -36.12 -31.83 32.20
CA LEU A 17 -35.16 -32.01 31.12
C LEU A 17 -35.26 -30.87 30.09
N LEU A 18 -36.47 -30.43 29.75
CA LEU A 18 -36.69 -29.33 28.81
C LEU A 18 -36.12 -28.01 29.35
N VAL A 19 -36.32 -27.72 30.63
CA VAL A 19 -35.75 -26.53 31.28
C VAL A 19 -34.22 -26.56 31.24
N VAL A 20 -33.60 -27.71 31.54
CA VAL A 20 -32.13 -27.85 31.52
C VAL A 20 -31.56 -27.62 30.13
N ILE A 21 -32.11 -28.25 29.08
CA ILE A 21 -31.62 -28.03 27.72
C ILE A 21 -31.82 -26.57 27.28
N SER A 22 -32.92 -25.91 27.70
CA SER A 22 -33.15 -24.50 27.39
C SER A 22 -32.11 -23.58 28.06
N LEU A 23 -31.70 -23.90 29.28
CA LEU A 23 -30.70 -23.13 30.03
C LEU A 23 -29.30 -23.34 29.45
N ILE A 24 -28.96 -24.58 29.06
CA ILE A 24 -27.69 -24.87 28.37
C ILE A 24 -27.63 -24.14 27.03
N ALA A 25 -28.73 -24.15 26.24
CA ALA A 25 -28.80 -23.43 24.97
C ALA A 25 -28.61 -21.91 25.16
N ALA A 26 -29.25 -21.32 26.18
CA ALA A 26 -29.09 -19.90 26.49
C ALA A 26 -27.65 -19.54 26.87
N LEU A 27 -27.00 -20.34 27.73
CA LEU A 27 -25.61 -20.11 28.14
C LEU A 27 -24.61 -20.29 26.99
N ALA A 28 -24.84 -21.27 26.12
CA ALA A 28 -24.03 -21.50 24.94
C ALA A 28 -24.12 -20.32 23.95
N ALA A 29 -25.32 -19.79 23.73
CA ALA A 29 -25.53 -18.63 22.86
C ALA A 29 -24.79 -17.38 23.37
N LEU A 30 -24.86 -17.09 24.68
CA LEU A 30 -24.16 -15.95 25.29
C LEU A 30 -22.64 -16.10 25.20
N SER A 31 -22.14 -17.31 25.43
CA SER A 31 -20.71 -17.62 25.39
C SER A 31 -20.14 -17.52 23.97
N ALA A 32 -20.90 -17.95 22.95
CA ALA A 32 -20.52 -17.82 21.55
C ALA A 32 -20.35 -16.34 21.14
N GLY A 33 -21.29 -15.47 21.51
CA GLY A 33 -21.21 -14.03 21.22
C GLY A 33 -19.97 -13.36 21.84
N ALA A 34 -19.67 -13.69 23.11
CA ALA A 34 -18.48 -13.18 23.79
C ALA A 34 -17.18 -13.67 23.11
N PHE A 35 -17.11 -14.95 22.74
CA PHE A 35 -15.95 -15.54 22.07
C PHE A 35 -15.61 -14.85 20.74
N PHE A 36 -16.60 -14.61 19.87
CA PHE A 36 -16.36 -13.97 18.58
C PHE A 36 -15.85 -12.54 18.73
N ARG A 37 -16.39 -11.77 19.69
CA ARG A 37 -15.91 -10.41 19.97
C ARG A 37 -14.44 -10.39 20.41
N VAL A 38 -14.05 -11.29 21.32
CA VAL A 38 -12.67 -11.40 21.80
C VAL A 38 -11.74 -11.83 20.66
N ARG A 39 -12.14 -12.81 19.86
CA ARG A 39 -11.36 -13.27 18.71
C ARG A 39 -11.10 -12.16 17.70
N ASN A 40 -12.13 -11.38 17.35
CA ASN A 40 -11.98 -10.27 16.39
C ASN A 40 -11.04 -9.19 16.94
N ALA A 41 -11.17 -8.83 18.22
CA ALA A 41 -10.26 -7.89 18.86
C ALA A 41 -8.80 -8.39 18.86
N GLN A 42 -8.58 -9.67 19.15
CA GLN A 42 -7.25 -10.29 19.10
C GLN A 42 -6.67 -10.30 17.68
N GLN A 43 -7.49 -10.58 16.67
CA GLN A 43 -7.08 -10.53 15.27
C GLN A 43 -6.67 -9.12 14.87
N THR A 44 -7.50 -8.10 15.13
CA THR A 44 -7.16 -6.70 14.88
C THR A 44 -5.85 -6.29 15.58
N GLN A 45 -5.65 -6.70 16.83
CA GLN A 45 -4.41 -6.40 17.56
C GLN A 45 -3.19 -7.10 16.92
N ALA A 46 -3.32 -8.37 16.52
CA ALA A 46 -2.26 -9.12 15.85
C ALA A 46 -1.92 -8.51 14.48
N THR A 47 -2.93 -8.07 13.72
CA THR A 47 -2.74 -7.35 12.45
C THR A 47 -1.99 -6.04 12.68
N ASN A 48 -2.37 -5.24 13.68
CA ASN A 48 -1.64 -4.01 14.01
C ASN A 48 -0.16 -4.27 14.37
N ALA A 49 0.11 -5.30 15.16
CA ALA A 49 1.48 -5.69 15.50
C ALA A 49 2.28 -6.09 14.25
N THR A 50 1.64 -6.81 13.32
CA THR A 50 2.22 -7.18 12.02
C THR A 50 2.55 -5.96 11.18
N LEU A 51 1.58 -5.07 11.00
CA LEU A 51 1.74 -3.85 10.22
C LEU A 51 2.86 -2.97 10.79
N ASN A 52 2.95 -2.79 12.10
CA ASN A 52 4.01 -1.98 12.73
C ASN A 52 5.41 -2.55 12.49
N LYS A 53 5.56 -3.88 12.50
CA LYS A 53 6.83 -4.55 12.18
C LYS A 53 7.20 -4.34 10.72
N LEU A 54 6.27 -4.64 9.80
CA LEU A 54 6.48 -4.47 8.37
C LEU A 54 6.78 -3.01 8.02
N HIS A 55 6.11 -2.07 8.67
CA HIS A 55 6.35 -0.64 8.50
C HIS A 55 7.76 -0.25 8.93
N SER A 56 8.25 -0.79 10.05
CA SER A 56 9.62 -0.52 10.51
C SER A 56 10.68 -1.05 9.54
N LEU A 57 10.46 -2.25 8.97
CA LEU A 57 11.33 -2.82 7.92
C LEU A 57 11.33 -1.96 6.66
N MET A 58 10.14 -1.54 6.22
CA MET A 58 9.96 -0.63 5.09
C MET A 58 10.68 0.70 5.32
N ASP A 59 10.50 1.33 6.49
CA ASP A 59 11.11 2.61 6.84
C ASP A 59 12.65 2.57 6.74
N MET A 60 13.26 1.51 7.26
CA MET A 60 14.71 1.30 7.18
C MET A 60 15.18 1.23 5.73
N ARG A 61 14.48 0.46 4.90
CA ARG A 61 14.83 0.29 3.48
C ARG A 61 14.57 1.58 2.68
N TRP A 62 13.44 2.23 2.92
CA TRP A 62 13.08 3.51 2.32
C TRP A 62 14.13 4.59 2.64
N LYS A 63 14.56 4.69 3.90
CA LYS A 63 15.64 5.60 4.29
C LYS A 63 16.96 5.28 3.57
N ALA A 64 17.32 4.00 3.47
CA ALA A 64 18.55 3.60 2.78
C ALA A 64 18.57 4.02 1.30
N ILE A 65 17.42 3.99 0.62
CA ILE A 65 17.29 4.43 -0.78
C ILE A 65 17.44 5.95 -0.91
N ILE A 66 16.83 6.73 0.00
CA ILE A 66 17.00 8.18 0.04
C ILE A 66 18.48 8.53 0.29
N ASP A 67 19.10 7.86 1.26
CA ASP A 67 20.53 8.04 1.57
C ASP A 67 21.40 7.64 0.37
N GLN A 68 21.03 6.60 -0.38
CA GLN A 68 21.70 6.22 -1.63
C GLN A 68 21.58 7.33 -2.69
N ALA A 69 20.39 7.85 -2.94
CA ALA A 69 20.18 8.92 -3.92
C ALA A 69 21.01 10.18 -3.59
N ARG A 70 21.08 10.52 -2.29
CA ARG A 70 21.94 11.60 -1.79
C ARG A 70 23.42 11.31 -2.01
N ASN A 71 23.87 10.09 -1.72
CA ASN A 71 25.26 9.68 -1.94
C ASN A 71 25.62 9.69 -3.43
N ASP A 72 24.69 9.31 -4.30
CA ASP A 72 24.88 9.35 -5.75
C ASP A 72 25.01 10.80 -6.24
N MET A 73 24.18 11.73 -5.72
CA MET A 73 24.32 13.16 -5.98
C MET A 73 25.71 13.67 -5.59
N ASN A 74 26.13 13.42 -4.35
CA ASN A 74 27.42 13.90 -3.82
C ASN A 74 28.63 13.33 -4.58
N LYS A 75 28.48 12.15 -5.19
CA LYS A 75 29.51 11.47 -5.99
C LYS A 75 29.40 11.75 -7.49
N GLY A 76 28.45 12.57 -7.93
CA GLY A 76 28.21 12.82 -9.36
C GLY A 76 27.78 11.56 -10.14
N LYS A 77 27.11 10.61 -9.47
CA LYS A 77 26.63 9.34 -10.05
C LYS A 77 25.19 9.42 -10.57
N ILE A 78 24.51 10.55 -10.36
CA ILE A 78 23.20 10.77 -11.01
C ILE A 78 23.42 10.79 -12.53
N PRO A 79 22.65 10.01 -13.32
CA PRO A 79 22.81 9.98 -14.77
C PRO A 79 22.73 11.40 -15.38
N PRO A 80 23.63 11.76 -16.32
CA PRO A 80 23.62 13.08 -16.95
C PRO A 80 22.30 13.44 -17.65
N LEU A 81 21.54 12.45 -18.11
CA LEU A 81 20.21 12.64 -18.69
C LEU A 81 19.20 13.13 -17.65
N ILE A 82 19.29 12.67 -16.40
CA ILE A 82 18.46 13.16 -15.29
C ILE A 82 18.89 14.59 -14.92
N MET A 83 20.19 14.88 -14.91
CA MET A 83 20.69 16.25 -14.69
C MET A 83 20.21 17.22 -15.76
N THR A 84 20.25 16.81 -17.02
CA THR A 84 19.76 17.59 -18.17
C THR A 84 18.25 17.78 -18.07
N PHE A 85 17.52 16.69 -17.78
CA PHE A 85 16.09 16.74 -17.55
C PHE A 85 15.75 17.70 -16.42
N ALA A 86 16.55 17.69 -15.34
CA ALA A 86 16.54 18.55 -14.15
C ALA A 86 16.89 20.03 -14.41
N ALA A 87 17.15 20.43 -15.66
CA ALA A 87 17.63 21.76 -16.03
C ALA A 87 18.90 22.15 -15.25
N ASN A 88 19.77 21.17 -14.98
CA ASN A 88 20.97 21.27 -14.15
C ASN A 88 20.72 21.71 -12.70
N ASP A 89 19.48 21.62 -12.21
CA ASP A 89 19.15 21.79 -10.79
C ASP A 89 19.45 20.48 -10.04
N LEU A 90 20.49 20.50 -9.19
CA LEU A 90 20.96 19.33 -8.44
C LEU A 90 19.91 18.80 -7.46
N ASP A 91 19.20 19.68 -6.76
CA ASP A 91 18.20 19.27 -5.77
C ASP A 91 17.03 18.59 -6.46
N ARG A 92 16.61 19.14 -7.60
CA ARG A 92 15.56 18.55 -8.42
C ARG A 92 15.99 17.22 -9.04
N ALA A 93 17.21 17.13 -9.57
CA ALA A 93 17.77 15.89 -10.11
C ALA A 93 17.81 14.80 -9.04
N ARG A 94 18.18 15.15 -7.81
CA ARG A 94 18.16 14.24 -6.66
C ARG A 94 16.75 13.74 -6.37
N SER A 95 15.74 14.61 -6.35
CA SER A 95 14.36 14.20 -6.10
C SER A 95 13.89 13.21 -7.18
N ILE A 96 14.08 13.54 -8.46
CA ILE A 96 13.74 12.66 -9.60
C ILE A 96 14.44 11.30 -9.48
N TRP A 97 15.74 11.31 -9.18
CA TRP A 97 16.52 10.10 -9.00
C TRP A 97 16.04 9.25 -7.82
N THR A 98 15.68 9.89 -6.70
CA THR A 98 15.11 9.23 -5.52
C THR A 98 13.83 8.51 -5.87
N TYR A 99 12.93 9.16 -6.61
CA TYR A 99 11.68 8.57 -7.10
C TYR A 99 11.92 7.36 -8.02
N MET A 100 12.87 7.46 -8.96
CA MET A 100 13.22 6.35 -9.83
C MET A 100 13.76 5.15 -9.04
N LEU A 101 14.63 5.39 -8.06
CA LEU A 101 15.16 4.34 -7.19
C LEU A 101 14.07 3.70 -6.34
N LEU A 102 13.17 4.49 -5.75
CA LEU A 102 12.03 3.98 -4.97
C LEU A 102 11.07 3.15 -5.84
N THR A 103 10.88 3.56 -7.09
CA THR A 103 10.06 2.83 -8.07
C THR A 103 10.66 1.47 -8.39
N ASN A 104 11.96 1.43 -8.63
CA ASN A 104 12.67 0.19 -8.90
C ASN A 104 12.79 -0.73 -7.65
N GLU A 105 12.79 -0.15 -6.45
CA GLU A 105 12.96 -0.90 -5.20
C GLU A 105 11.64 -1.39 -4.60
N PHE A 106 10.57 -0.61 -4.75
CA PHE A 106 9.24 -0.86 -4.19
C PHE A 106 8.15 -0.80 -5.27
N PRO A 107 8.17 -1.67 -6.29
CA PRO A 107 7.12 -1.73 -7.31
C PRO A 107 5.75 -2.02 -6.66
N THR A 108 4.66 -1.48 -7.21
CA THR A 108 3.29 -1.76 -6.75
C THR A 108 2.56 -2.72 -7.68
N THR A 109 3.09 -2.97 -8.88
CA THR A 109 2.53 -3.92 -9.86
C THR A 109 3.60 -4.88 -10.39
N PHE A 110 3.19 -6.00 -10.95
CA PHE A 110 4.13 -6.95 -11.58
C PHE A 110 4.78 -6.37 -12.84
N ASP A 111 4.06 -5.51 -13.55
CA ASP A 111 4.59 -4.80 -14.72
C ASP A 111 5.72 -3.85 -14.32
N GLU A 112 5.51 -3.04 -13.28
CA GLU A 112 6.54 -2.15 -12.76
C GLU A 112 7.75 -2.90 -12.20
N ALA A 113 7.54 -4.08 -11.60
CA ALA A 113 8.62 -4.90 -11.07
C ALA A 113 9.51 -5.52 -12.16
N THR A 114 8.99 -5.69 -13.37
CA THR A 114 9.66 -6.37 -14.49
C THR A 114 10.07 -5.45 -15.63
N THR A 115 9.59 -4.21 -15.64
CA THR A 115 9.93 -3.19 -16.64
C THR A 115 11.00 -2.23 -16.12
N PRO A 116 11.91 -1.74 -16.99
CA PRO A 116 12.84 -0.69 -16.62
C PRO A 116 12.12 0.61 -16.24
N VAL A 117 12.55 1.28 -15.17
CA VAL A 117 12.06 2.62 -14.83
C VAL A 117 12.69 3.63 -15.76
N PHE A 118 11.88 4.34 -16.55
CA PHE A 118 12.35 5.25 -17.59
C PHE A 118 11.93 6.70 -17.31
N VAL A 119 12.89 7.63 -17.32
CA VAL A 119 12.62 9.07 -17.23
C VAL A 119 13.56 9.82 -18.18
N ASN A 120 12.99 10.43 -19.22
CA ASN A 120 13.71 11.26 -20.20
C ASN A 120 15.02 10.64 -20.74
N GLY A 121 14.96 9.37 -21.17
CA GLY A 121 16.13 8.65 -21.72
C GLY A 121 17.01 7.97 -20.66
N ALA A 122 16.95 8.40 -19.41
CA ALA A 122 17.58 7.65 -18.33
C ALA A 122 16.75 6.40 -18.01
N PHE A 123 17.41 5.27 -17.79
CA PHE A 123 16.75 4.03 -17.42
C PHE A 123 17.42 3.38 -16.21
N LEU A 124 16.60 2.80 -15.33
CA LEU A 124 17.05 1.85 -14.32
C LEU A 124 16.57 0.46 -14.73
N PRO A 125 17.49 -0.52 -14.87
CA PRO A 125 17.08 -1.88 -15.18
C PRO A 125 16.24 -2.47 -14.04
N PRO A 126 15.27 -3.36 -14.35
CA PRO A 126 14.47 -4.03 -13.35
C PRO A 126 15.37 -4.88 -12.46
N ARG A 127 15.04 -4.96 -11.17
CA ARG A 127 15.82 -5.77 -10.24
C ARG A 127 15.55 -7.26 -10.49
N THR A 128 16.62 -8.05 -10.59
CA THR A 128 16.53 -9.50 -10.79
C THR A 128 15.79 -10.24 -9.67
N VAL A 129 15.73 -9.67 -8.47
CA VAL A 129 14.97 -10.24 -7.34
C VAL A 129 13.48 -10.37 -7.62
N PHE A 130 12.93 -9.56 -8.54
CA PHE A 130 11.53 -9.61 -8.95
C PHE A 130 11.25 -10.62 -10.06
N ALA A 131 12.27 -11.29 -10.60
CA ALA A 131 12.08 -12.33 -11.62
C ALA A 131 11.29 -13.56 -11.12
N GLN A 132 11.14 -13.69 -9.80
CA GLN A 132 10.30 -14.73 -9.17
C GLN A 132 8.80 -14.40 -9.14
N LEU A 133 8.42 -13.14 -9.42
CA LEU A 133 7.02 -12.77 -9.48
C LEU A 133 6.36 -13.39 -10.71
N PRO A 134 5.05 -13.68 -10.66
CA PRO A 134 4.31 -14.10 -11.83
C PRO A 134 4.51 -13.09 -12.97
N ALA A 135 4.71 -13.59 -14.19
CA ALA A 135 4.82 -12.73 -15.37
C ALA A 135 3.62 -11.78 -15.42
N SER A 136 3.87 -10.52 -15.76
CA SER A 136 2.82 -9.52 -15.84
C SER A 136 1.78 -9.97 -16.87
N ASN A 137 0.60 -10.37 -16.40
CA ASN A 137 -0.56 -10.51 -17.27
C ASN A 137 -1.12 -9.10 -17.53
N ALA A 138 -0.29 -8.16 -18.00
CA ALA A 138 -0.70 -6.79 -18.29
C ALA A 138 -1.92 -6.77 -19.23
N THR A 139 -1.97 -7.74 -20.16
CA THR A 139 -3.11 -8.00 -21.04
C THR A 139 -4.37 -8.38 -20.27
N LYS A 140 -4.28 -9.19 -19.19
CA LYS A 140 -5.41 -9.50 -18.31
C LYS A 140 -5.86 -8.27 -17.54
N LEU A 141 -4.96 -7.45 -17.00
CA LEU A 141 -5.39 -6.24 -16.26
C LEU A 141 -6.10 -5.23 -17.17
N THR A 142 -5.62 -5.06 -18.41
CA THR A 142 -6.31 -4.24 -19.42
C THR A 142 -7.62 -4.86 -19.90
N THR A 143 -7.71 -6.19 -20.06
CA THR A 143 -9.00 -6.84 -20.38
C THR A 143 -9.98 -6.80 -19.21
N LEU A 144 -9.50 -6.91 -17.96
CA LEU A 144 -10.28 -6.74 -16.74
C LEU A 144 -10.82 -5.31 -16.60
N ALA A 145 -10.07 -4.30 -17.05
CA ALA A 145 -10.55 -2.92 -17.11
C ALA A 145 -11.66 -2.70 -18.17
N THR A 146 -11.75 -3.56 -19.18
CA THR A 146 -12.80 -3.52 -20.21
C THR A 146 -13.97 -4.47 -19.95
N ALA A 147 -13.77 -5.50 -19.13
CA ALA A 147 -14.81 -6.42 -18.73
C ALA A 147 -15.61 -5.83 -17.55
N PRO A 148 -16.92 -6.08 -17.45
CA PRO A 148 -17.71 -5.70 -16.29
C PRO A 148 -17.27 -6.56 -15.09
N LEU A 149 -16.25 -6.09 -14.36
CA LEU A 149 -15.86 -6.69 -13.10
C LEU A 149 -16.86 -6.37 -12.01
N ALA A 150 -17.05 -7.31 -11.09
CA ALA A 150 -17.77 -7.01 -9.87
C ALA A 150 -16.97 -5.94 -9.08
N PRO A 151 -17.65 -4.98 -8.43
CA PRO A 151 -16.98 -3.99 -7.59
C PRO A 151 -16.00 -4.66 -6.61
N GLY A 152 -14.77 -4.16 -6.51
CA GLY A 152 -13.75 -4.70 -5.59
C GLY A 152 -12.78 -5.74 -6.19
N GLN A 153 -13.06 -6.32 -7.36
CA GLN A 153 -12.17 -7.34 -7.95
C GLN A 153 -10.85 -6.74 -8.46
N LEU A 154 -10.89 -5.54 -9.06
CA LEU A 154 -9.69 -4.89 -9.56
C LEU A 154 -8.76 -4.48 -8.40
N GLU A 155 -9.37 -3.96 -7.33
CA GLU A 155 -8.73 -3.51 -6.11
C GLU A 155 -8.05 -4.67 -5.39
N SER A 156 -8.76 -5.81 -5.28
CA SER A 156 -8.17 -7.04 -4.74
C SER A 156 -6.98 -7.52 -5.57
N ALA A 157 -7.07 -7.48 -6.90
CA ALA A 157 -5.97 -7.89 -7.78
C ALA A 157 -4.76 -6.95 -7.66
N LEU A 158 -4.98 -5.63 -7.56
CA LEU A 158 -3.92 -4.63 -7.37
C LEU A 158 -3.28 -4.75 -5.98
N ALA A 159 -4.09 -4.91 -4.94
CA ALA A 159 -3.60 -5.11 -3.57
C ALA A 159 -2.78 -6.41 -3.45
N PHE A 160 -3.18 -7.47 -4.15
CA PHE A 160 -2.39 -8.70 -4.24
C PHE A 160 -1.04 -8.47 -4.93
N GLN A 161 -1.02 -7.81 -6.09
CA GLN A 161 0.23 -7.54 -6.80
C GLN A 161 1.18 -6.69 -5.94
N SER A 162 0.66 -5.65 -5.30
CA SER A 162 1.48 -4.78 -4.45
C SER A 162 1.98 -5.50 -3.20
N ALA A 163 1.16 -6.37 -2.59
CA ALA A 163 1.56 -7.22 -1.47
C ALA A 163 2.71 -8.18 -1.84
N ALA A 164 2.64 -8.78 -3.03
CA ALA A 164 3.66 -9.69 -3.54
C ALA A 164 4.96 -8.96 -3.88
N CYS A 165 4.88 -7.81 -4.56
CA CYS A 165 6.04 -6.95 -4.81
C CYS A 165 6.70 -6.50 -3.50
N PHE A 166 5.90 -6.08 -2.52
CA PHE A 166 6.40 -5.65 -1.21
C PHE A 166 7.07 -6.81 -0.45
N TYR A 167 6.49 -8.00 -0.48
CA TYR A 167 7.11 -9.19 0.11
C TYR A 167 8.50 -9.44 -0.47
N VAL A 168 8.65 -9.42 -1.80
CA VAL A 168 9.95 -9.61 -2.46
C VAL A 168 10.93 -8.49 -2.11
N ALA A 169 10.49 -7.23 -2.13
CA ALA A 169 11.34 -6.08 -1.82
C ALA A 169 11.96 -6.18 -0.40
N ILE A 170 11.15 -6.58 0.59
CA ILE A 170 11.56 -6.70 1.99
C ILE A 170 12.35 -7.99 2.26
N SER A 171 11.98 -9.12 1.63
CA SER A 171 12.63 -10.42 1.87
C SER A 171 13.94 -10.60 1.12
N ALA A 172 14.04 -10.14 -0.12
CA ALA A 172 15.22 -10.39 -0.97
C ALA A 172 16.45 -9.57 -0.56
N THR A 173 16.25 -8.46 0.14
CA THR A 173 17.31 -7.54 0.49
C THR A 173 17.53 -7.53 2.00
N GLY A 174 18.32 -8.50 2.49
CA GLY A 174 18.81 -8.46 3.86
C GLY A 174 19.53 -7.14 4.11
N ASN A 175 19.01 -6.30 4.99
CA ASN A 175 19.59 -4.99 5.27
C ASN A 175 20.91 -5.19 6.02
N ARG A 176 22.05 -5.09 5.31
CA ARG A 176 23.40 -5.19 5.91
C ARG A 176 23.56 -6.41 6.85
N GLY A 177 22.94 -7.54 6.49
CA GLY A 177 22.95 -8.77 7.29
C GLY A 177 21.67 -9.05 8.11
N ASN A 178 20.74 -8.11 8.23
CA ASN A 178 19.43 -8.35 8.84
C ASN A 178 18.42 -8.77 7.77
N ALA A 179 18.24 -10.08 7.59
CA ALA A 179 17.13 -10.62 6.82
C ALA A 179 15.81 -10.43 7.58
N ALA A 180 14.72 -10.14 6.87
CA ALA A 180 13.39 -9.94 7.47
C ALA A 180 12.90 -11.15 8.29
N ASP A 181 13.48 -12.32 8.06
CA ASP A 181 13.17 -13.57 8.77
C ASP A 181 13.56 -13.55 10.25
N SER A 182 14.46 -12.67 10.70
CA SER A 182 14.88 -12.62 12.10
C SER A 182 13.78 -12.14 13.06
N ASP A 183 12.79 -11.40 12.55
CA ASP A 183 11.80 -10.68 13.39
C ASP A 183 10.46 -11.44 13.56
N GLY A 184 10.43 -12.72 13.13
CA GLY A 184 9.26 -13.60 13.26
C GLY A 184 8.13 -13.28 12.29
N THR A 185 8.42 -12.57 11.20
CA THR A 185 7.47 -12.26 10.12
C THR A 185 7.18 -13.49 9.24
N THR A 186 7.97 -14.55 9.37
CA THR A 186 7.82 -15.82 8.62
C THR A 186 6.45 -16.46 8.78
N ASN A 187 5.87 -16.43 9.99
CA ASN A 187 4.54 -16.96 10.27
C ASN A 187 3.42 -16.17 9.57
N GLN A 188 3.71 -14.94 9.16
CA GLN A 188 2.78 -14.04 8.47
C GLN A 188 3.01 -14.06 6.95
N ALA A 189 4.02 -14.79 6.46
CA ALA A 189 4.29 -14.94 5.05
C ALA A 189 3.78 -16.29 4.53
N ARG A 190 2.87 -16.27 3.56
CA ARG A 190 2.33 -17.49 2.94
C ARG A 190 2.11 -17.30 1.45
N ASP A 191 2.05 -18.41 0.73
CA ASP A 191 1.63 -18.40 -0.66
C ASP A 191 0.13 -18.06 -0.72
N TYR A 192 -0.21 -17.08 -1.53
CA TYR A 192 -1.57 -16.63 -1.75
C TYR A 192 -1.87 -16.70 -3.24
N THR A 193 -3.02 -17.29 -3.58
CA THR A 193 -3.51 -17.34 -4.96
C THR A 193 -4.61 -16.31 -5.10
N ASP A 194 -4.41 -15.33 -5.96
CA ASP A 194 -5.40 -14.30 -6.23
C ASP A 194 -6.66 -14.93 -6.86
N PRO A 195 -7.85 -14.79 -6.24
CA PRO A 195 -9.07 -15.35 -6.78
C PRO A 195 -9.48 -14.73 -8.13
N VAL A 196 -8.97 -13.55 -8.48
CA VAL A 196 -9.32 -12.85 -9.72
C VAL A 196 -8.43 -13.29 -10.88
N THR A 197 -7.10 -13.27 -10.71
CA THR A 197 -6.16 -13.59 -11.79
C THR A 197 -5.72 -15.05 -11.81
N GLY A 198 -5.88 -15.78 -10.70
CA GLY A 198 -5.33 -17.13 -10.49
C GLY A 198 -3.81 -17.15 -10.28
N ALA A 199 -3.15 -15.99 -10.20
CA ALA A 199 -1.72 -15.91 -9.97
C ALA A 199 -1.40 -16.25 -8.51
N THR A 200 -0.35 -17.04 -8.29
CA THR A 200 0.14 -17.37 -6.94
C THR A 200 1.45 -16.66 -6.68
N ALA A 201 1.54 -15.99 -5.53
CA ALA A 201 2.77 -15.37 -5.06
C ALA A 201 2.84 -15.45 -3.53
N ARG A 202 4.06 -15.41 -2.99
CA ARG A 202 4.25 -15.31 -1.55
C ARG A 202 4.02 -13.87 -1.11
N VAL A 203 3.16 -13.69 -0.12
CA VAL A 203 2.75 -12.38 0.40
C VAL A 203 2.77 -12.38 1.92
N PHE A 204 2.91 -11.21 2.53
CA PHE A 204 2.52 -11.04 3.93
C PHE A 204 1.00 -11.03 4.03
N VAL A 205 0.46 -11.74 5.02
CA VAL A 205 -0.97 -11.76 5.32
C VAL A 205 -1.24 -11.28 6.73
N ASP A 206 -2.40 -10.66 6.90
CA ASP A 206 -2.92 -10.30 8.20
C ASP A 206 -3.49 -11.52 8.95
N SER A 207 -4.01 -11.27 10.15
CA SER A 207 -4.63 -12.31 10.99
C SER A 207 -5.99 -12.81 10.48
N PHE A 208 -6.58 -12.12 9.49
CA PHE A 208 -7.81 -12.53 8.81
C PHE A 208 -7.52 -13.39 7.58
N GLY A 209 -6.25 -13.51 7.20
CA GLY A 209 -5.82 -14.24 6.02
C GLY A 209 -6.05 -13.45 4.74
N THR A 210 -5.90 -12.13 4.77
CA THR A 210 -5.86 -11.31 3.55
C THR A 210 -4.43 -10.80 3.31
N PRO A 211 -4.00 -10.66 2.05
CA PRO A 211 -2.71 -10.03 1.74
C PRO A 211 -2.63 -8.63 2.34
N ILE A 212 -1.46 -8.23 2.85
CA ILE A 212 -1.23 -6.85 3.28
C ILE A 212 -0.74 -6.07 2.06
N GLY A 213 -1.58 -5.17 1.57
CA GLY A 213 -1.32 -4.32 0.42
C GLY A 213 -0.31 -3.23 0.75
N PHE A 214 0.51 -2.87 -0.23
CA PHE A 214 1.47 -1.78 -0.13
C PHE A 214 1.17 -0.70 -1.16
N PHE A 215 1.18 0.56 -0.73
CA PHE A 215 1.05 1.72 -1.59
C PHE A 215 2.25 2.62 -1.39
N ARG A 216 3.05 2.78 -2.45
CA ARG A 216 4.24 3.63 -2.42
C ARG A 216 3.90 5.06 -2.03
N MET A 217 2.78 5.56 -2.56
CA MET A 217 2.29 6.90 -2.32
C MET A 217 0.77 6.86 -2.16
N SER A 218 0.32 6.97 -0.92
CA SER A 218 -1.09 7.18 -0.59
C SER A 218 -1.33 8.63 -0.17
N TYR A 219 -2.50 9.16 -0.53
CA TYR A 219 -2.98 10.46 -0.11
C TYR A 219 -4.03 10.29 0.97
N ALA A 220 -3.93 11.09 2.03
CA ALA A 220 -4.97 11.26 3.02
C ALA A 220 -5.16 12.76 3.26
N PRO A 221 -6.39 13.30 3.17
CA PRO A 221 -6.63 14.73 3.24
C PRO A 221 -6.19 15.30 4.59
N GLU A 222 -6.31 14.54 5.68
CA GLU A 222 -5.92 14.98 7.04
C GLU A 222 -4.43 15.31 7.11
N LEU A 223 -3.60 14.67 6.29
CA LEU A 223 -2.16 14.90 6.25
C LEU A 223 -1.81 16.30 5.75
N ASN A 224 -2.72 17.00 5.07
CA ASN A 224 -2.47 18.35 4.55
C ASN A 224 -2.81 19.46 5.54
N PHE A 225 -3.13 19.10 6.79
CA PHE A 225 -3.44 20.03 7.87
C PHE A 225 -2.39 19.93 8.99
N SER A 226 -2.33 20.98 9.83
CA SER A 226 -1.55 20.97 11.07
C SER A 226 -1.95 19.77 11.95
N PRO A 227 -1.00 19.06 12.59
CA PRO A 227 0.43 19.37 12.75
C PRO A 227 1.34 18.78 11.66
N TYR A 228 0.78 18.23 10.59
CA TYR A 228 1.53 17.46 9.59
C TYR A 228 2.15 18.33 8.48
N THR A 229 1.69 19.58 8.37
CA THR A 229 2.30 20.61 7.52
C THR A 229 3.02 21.63 8.39
N THR A 230 4.30 21.89 8.16
CA THR A 230 4.97 23.06 8.77
C THR A 230 4.90 24.25 7.83
N ALA A 231 4.22 25.32 8.26
CA ALA A 231 4.28 26.60 7.59
C ALA A 231 5.58 27.32 8.03
N LEU A 232 6.60 27.33 7.18
CA LEU A 232 7.80 28.14 7.43
C LEU A 232 7.56 29.56 6.91
N GLY A 233 7.41 30.52 7.81
CA GLY A 233 7.17 31.93 7.43
C GLY A 233 5.86 32.17 6.69
N GLY A 234 4.79 31.42 7.03
CA GLY A 234 3.47 31.57 6.41
C GLY A 234 3.34 30.98 5.01
N LYS A 235 4.42 30.40 4.46
CA LYS A 235 4.36 29.58 3.24
C LYS A 235 4.38 28.12 3.63
N ILE A 236 3.40 27.37 3.13
CA ILE A 236 3.47 25.91 3.12
C ILE A 236 4.60 25.56 2.15
N LEU A 237 5.77 25.21 2.67
CA LEU A 237 6.81 24.58 1.88
C LEU A 237 6.28 23.25 1.37
N SER A 238 6.80 22.74 0.24
CA SER A 238 6.28 21.52 -0.36
C SER A 238 6.15 20.40 0.67
N ASN A 239 4.97 19.79 0.65
CA ASN A 239 4.57 18.69 1.52
C ASN A 239 5.15 17.34 1.04
N ASP A 240 6.00 17.33 0.02
CA ASP A 240 6.62 16.09 -0.45
C ASP A 240 7.92 15.82 0.33
N PRO A 241 7.99 14.75 1.15
CA PRO A 241 9.23 14.40 1.86
C PRO A 241 10.39 14.04 0.91
N LEU A 242 10.11 13.70 -0.36
CA LEU A 242 11.11 13.43 -1.38
C LEU A 242 11.53 14.66 -2.17
N ASP A 243 10.83 15.78 -1.99
CA ASP A 243 11.13 17.08 -2.58
C ASP A 243 10.97 18.21 -1.55
N PRO A 244 11.86 18.25 -0.54
CA PRO A 244 11.73 19.19 0.58
C PRO A 244 11.80 20.68 0.16
N LEU A 245 12.30 20.96 -1.04
CA LEU A 245 12.40 22.31 -1.60
C LEU A 245 11.24 22.66 -2.55
N GLY A 246 10.34 21.72 -2.86
CA GLY A 246 9.21 21.95 -3.76
C GLY A 246 9.62 22.31 -5.17
N ARG A 247 10.69 21.69 -5.69
CA ARG A 247 11.21 21.96 -7.03
C ARG A 247 10.51 21.17 -8.12
N LEU A 248 9.82 20.08 -7.78
CA LEU A 248 9.04 19.22 -8.68
C LEU A 248 7.68 19.80 -9.06
N PRO A 249 6.87 20.39 -8.15
CA PRO A 249 5.63 21.05 -8.53
C PRO A 249 5.93 22.36 -9.28
N GLY A 250 5.66 22.40 -10.58
CA GLY A 250 5.73 23.62 -11.39
C GLY A 250 6.04 23.36 -12.88
N THR A 251 5.89 24.38 -13.71
CA THR A 251 6.33 24.38 -15.11
C THR A 251 7.84 24.62 -15.15
N TRP A 252 8.63 23.59 -14.85
CA TRP A 252 10.07 23.69 -14.91
C TRP A 252 10.55 23.09 -16.25
N ALA A 253 10.83 24.00 -17.19
CA ALA A 253 11.18 23.74 -18.59
C ALA A 253 10.16 22.88 -19.39
N ASN A 254 9.80 23.38 -20.57
CA ASN A 254 9.00 22.61 -21.51
C ASN A 254 9.95 21.90 -22.47
N THR A 255 9.93 20.57 -22.48
CA THR A 255 10.55 19.83 -23.58
C THR A 255 9.57 19.86 -24.75
N THR A 256 9.90 20.59 -25.81
CA THR A 256 9.11 20.58 -27.05
C THR A 256 9.40 19.29 -27.78
N THR A 257 8.49 18.32 -27.69
CA THR A 257 8.57 17.08 -28.48
C THR A 257 7.45 17.11 -29.52
N ALA A 258 7.80 17.15 -30.80
CA ALA A 258 6.88 17.01 -31.94
C ALA A 258 5.62 17.91 -31.89
N GLY A 259 5.79 19.19 -31.53
CA GLY A 259 4.69 20.17 -31.54
C GLY A 259 3.79 20.17 -30.30
N ASN A 260 3.97 19.22 -29.37
CA ASN A 260 3.31 19.24 -28.06
C ASN A 260 4.29 19.71 -26.98
N THR A 261 3.94 20.84 -26.36
CA THR A 261 4.66 21.39 -25.21
C THR A 261 4.08 20.77 -23.95
N LEU A 262 4.60 19.60 -23.55
CA LEU A 262 4.32 19.05 -22.23
C LEU A 262 5.35 19.61 -21.23
N SER A 263 4.89 19.96 -20.04
CA SER A 263 5.81 20.33 -18.96
C SER A 263 6.60 19.09 -18.54
N ASN A 264 7.89 19.24 -18.23
CA ASN A 264 8.70 18.13 -17.73
C ASN A 264 8.11 17.52 -16.44
N GLY A 265 7.42 18.32 -15.63
CA GLY A 265 6.66 17.83 -14.48
C GLY A 265 5.59 16.81 -14.88
N THR A 266 4.80 17.08 -15.92
CA THR A 266 3.78 16.14 -16.42
C THR A 266 4.41 14.84 -16.91
N ILE A 267 5.51 14.93 -17.67
CA ILE A 267 6.24 13.75 -18.18
C ILE A 267 6.76 12.90 -17.00
N PHE A 268 7.42 13.54 -16.04
CA PHE A 268 7.93 12.88 -14.85
C PHE A 268 6.83 12.14 -14.07
N TRP A 269 5.75 12.84 -13.72
CA TRP A 269 4.67 12.22 -12.96
C TRP A 269 3.95 11.14 -13.78
N SER A 270 3.83 11.25 -15.10
CA SER A 270 3.30 10.13 -15.90
C SER A 270 4.20 8.89 -15.87
N SER A 271 5.53 9.08 -15.77
CA SER A 271 6.52 8.00 -15.80
C SER A 271 6.68 7.33 -14.43
N VAL A 272 6.51 8.09 -13.35
CA VAL A 272 6.72 7.62 -11.98
C VAL A 272 5.40 7.32 -11.27
N ALA A 273 4.34 8.06 -11.62
CA ALA A 273 3.03 7.96 -10.98
C ALA A 273 1.97 7.20 -11.79
N GLY A 274 2.35 6.53 -12.89
CA GLY A 274 1.44 5.75 -13.74
C GLY A 274 0.59 4.71 -12.99
N TYR A 275 0.99 4.33 -11.78
CA TYR A 275 0.27 3.40 -10.91
C TYR A 275 0.00 3.95 -9.49
N HIS A 276 0.00 5.28 -9.29
CA HIS A 276 -0.44 5.85 -8.02
C HIS A 276 -1.94 5.61 -7.85
N ILE A 277 -2.32 4.96 -6.74
CA ILE A 277 -3.72 4.83 -6.39
C ILE A 277 -4.20 6.16 -5.80
N PHE A 278 -4.94 6.92 -6.60
CA PHE A 278 -5.62 8.12 -6.11
C PHE A 278 -6.79 7.69 -5.21
N LEU A 279 -6.59 7.90 -3.92
CA LEU A 279 -7.41 7.42 -2.82
C LEU A 279 -8.71 8.18 -2.57
N THR A 280 -8.96 9.25 -3.32
CA THR A 280 -10.13 10.10 -3.12
C THR A 280 -10.50 10.79 -4.42
N THR A 281 -11.65 10.47 -4.99
CA THR A 281 -12.74 11.45 -4.99
C THR A 281 -14.08 10.73 -4.88
N PRO A 282 -15.01 11.26 -4.07
CA PRO A 282 -16.38 10.77 -4.00
C PRO A 282 -17.06 10.88 -5.37
N SER A 283 -18.09 10.07 -5.56
CA SER A 283 -18.94 9.82 -6.74
C SER A 283 -19.59 11.04 -7.43
N SER A 284 -19.14 12.28 -7.20
CA SER A 284 -19.61 13.47 -7.89
C SER A 284 -18.79 13.86 -9.13
N ILE A 285 -17.68 13.19 -9.41
CA ILE A 285 -17.03 13.26 -10.72
C ILE A 285 -17.56 12.10 -11.58
N THR A 286 -18.75 12.29 -12.15
CA THR A 286 -19.36 11.41 -13.16
C THR A 286 -18.60 11.42 -14.51
N GLY A 287 -17.35 11.86 -14.53
CA GLY A 287 -16.46 11.79 -15.68
C GLY A 287 -15.24 10.97 -15.34
N ASN A 288 -15.13 9.77 -15.93
CA ASN A 288 -13.88 9.08 -16.25
C ASN A 288 -12.67 9.41 -15.35
N MET A 289 -12.39 8.56 -14.37
CA MET A 289 -11.00 8.33 -13.97
C MET A 289 -10.63 6.88 -14.27
N PRO A 290 -10.34 6.55 -15.55
CA PRO A 290 -9.74 5.28 -15.88
C PRO A 290 -8.26 5.37 -15.53
N TRP A 291 -7.74 4.29 -14.98
CA TRP A 291 -6.35 4.01 -14.58
C TRP A 291 -5.33 3.99 -15.73
N ALA A 292 -5.54 4.83 -16.74
CA ALA A 292 -4.62 5.06 -17.83
C ALA A 292 -4.51 6.58 -18.00
N PRO A 293 -3.35 7.11 -18.43
CA PRO A 293 -3.28 8.47 -18.93
C PRO A 293 -4.10 8.54 -20.23
N ARG A 294 -5.43 8.66 -20.13
CA ARG A 294 -6.23 9.15 -21.24
C ARG A 294 -5.98 10.65 -21.29
N ASN A 295 -5.13 11.04 -22.25
CA ASN A 295 -5.04 12.42 -22.70
C ASN A 295 -6.32 12.80 -23.46
N THR A 296 -7.49 12.69 -22.84
CA THR A 296 -8.74 13.23 -23.37
C THR A 296 -8.72 14.75 -23.14
N PRO A 297 -8.81 15.58 -24.20
CA PRO A 297 -8.81 17.04 -24.05
C PRO A 297 -9.97 17.48 -23.16
N GLY A 298 -9.67 18.02 -21.97
CA GLY A 298 -10.66 18.58 -21.04
C GLY A 298 -10.69 17.98 -19.63
N GLU A 299 -9.96 16.89 -19.37
CA GLU A 299 -9.84 16.36 -18.00
C GLU A 299 -8.89 17.22 -17.15
N VAL A 300 -9.30 17.50 -15.90
CA VAL A 300 -8.49 18.25 -14.94
C VAL A 300 -7.19 17.47 -14.71
N PRO A 301 -6.01 18.10 -14.81
CA PRO A 301 -4.75 17.40 -14.57
C PRO A 301 -4.80 16.72 -13.20
N PRO A 302 -4.26 15.49 -13.06
CA PRO A 302 -4.16 14.83 -11.77
C PRO A 302 -3.51 15.78 -10.77
N VAL A 303 -4.05 15.82 -9.54
CA VAL A 303 -3.51 16.66 -8.46
C VAL A 303 -2.01 16.36 -8.34
N TYR A 304 -1.20 17.38 -8.64
CA TYR A 304 0.25 17.24 -8.65
C TYR A 304 0.72 16.80 -7.26
N PRO A 305 1.53 15.74 -7.18
CA PRO A 305 1.93 15.22 -5.88
C PRO A 305 2.60 16.25 -4.99
N GLY A 306 3.31 17.23 -5.57
CA GLY A 306 4.00 18.26 -4.82
C GLY A 306 3.11 19.25 -4.04
N SER A 307 1.79 19.25 -4.20
CA SER A 307 0.86 20.07 -3.39
C SER A 307 0.26 19.33 -2.19
N VAL A 308 0.47 18.03 -2.06
CA VAL A 308 -0.13 17.23 -0.98
C VAL A 308 0.89 16.30 -0.32
N ASN A 309 0.64 15.97 0.95
CA ASN A 309 1.46 15.02 1.69
C ASN A 309 1.19 13.59 1.18
N TRP A 310 2.22 12.95 0.63
CA TRP A 310 2.19 11.54 0.27
C TRP A 310 3.01 10.74 1.25
N VAL A 311 2.44 9.61 1.67
CA VAL A 311 3.12 8.67 2.56
C VAL A 311 3.07 7.26 1.99
N PRO A 312 4.13 6.46 2.17
CA PRO A 312 4.05 5.04 1.95
C PRO A 312 3.14 4.42 3.01
N THR A 313 2.21 3.58 2.57
CA THR A 313 1.17 3.03 3.44
C THR A 313 1.05 1.53 3.23
N LEU A 314 0.96 0.82 4.34
CA LEU A 314 0.57 -0.57 4.39
C LEU A 314 -0.91 -0.62 4.81
N VAL A 315 -1.68 -1.47 4.15
CA VAL A 315 -3.11 -1.60 4.42
C VAL A 315 -3.45 -3.08 4.56
N SER A 316 -4.30 -3.41 5.53
CA SER A 316 -4.97 -4.71 5.65
C SER A 316 -6.46 -4.50 5.40
N ALA A 317 -7.07 -5.44 4.67
CA ALA A 317 -8.50 -5.44 4.37
C ALA A 317 -9.40 -5.80 5.57
N GLY A 318 -8.84 -5.75 6.79
CA GLY A 318 -9.58 -5.92 8.02
C GLY A 318 -10.41 -7.21 8.10
N MET A 319 -11.54 -7.12 8.81
CA MET A 319 -12.39 -8.27 9.13
C MET A 319 -13.34 -8.62 7.99
N ASP A 320 -13.78 -7.63 7.21
CA ASP A 320 -14.64 -7.81 6.03
C ASP A 320 -13.90 -8.48 4.86
N ARG A 321 -12.56 -8.41 4.86
CA ARG A 321 -11.66 -8.99 3.86
C ARG A 321 -11.85 -8.41 2.47
N THR A 322 -12.39 -7.21 2.40
CA THR A 322 -12.71 -6.49 1.18
C THR A 322 -11.96 -5.16 1.17
N TRP A 323 -11.36 -4.85 0.03
CA TRP A 323 -10.64 -3.58 -0.17
C TRP A 323 -11.59 -2.41 -0.49
N ASN A 324 -12.90 -2.62 -0.38
CA ASN A 324 -13.91 -1.71 -0.88
C ASN A 324 -15.16 -1.75 0.00
N ASP A 325 -15.42 -0.64 0.68
CA ASP A 325 -16.72 -0.37 1.28
C ASP A 325 -17.50 0.60 0.39
N ASN A 326 -18.54 0.09 -0.26
CA ASN A 326 -19.58 0.87 -0.94
C ASN A 326 -19.15 1.64 -2.21
N GLY A 327 -18.23 1.10 -3.01
CA GLY A 327 -17.94 1.62 -4.34
C GLY A 327 -17.12 2.91 -4.35
N THR A 328 -16.59 3.32 -3.20
CA THR A 328 -15.62 4.41 -3.11
C THR A 328 -14.26 3.77 -2.81
N LEU A 329 -13.27 4.03 -3.66
CA LEU A 329 -11.87 3.57 -3.53
C LEU A 329 -11.15 4.24 -2.35
N GLY A 330 -11.72 4.15 -1.15
CA GLY A 330 -11.14 4.65 0.08
C GLY A 330 -10.54 3.51 0.89
N PHE A 331 -9.24 3.31 0.80
CA PHE A 331 -8.48 2.43 1.72
C PHE A 331 -8.57 2.89 3.20
N PHE A 332 -9.15 4.07 3.45
CA PHE A 332 -9.46 4.59 4.78
C PHE A 332 -10.94 4.42 5.16
N GLY A 333 -11.72 3.67 4.37
CA GLY A 333 -13.11 3.32 4.64
C GLY A 333 -13.26 1.99 5.40
N GLY A 334 -14.42 1.83 6.05
CA GLY A 334 -14.87 0.65 6.80
C GLY A 334 -13.88 0.09 7.82
N ASP A 335 -13.57 -1.21 7.74
CA ASP A 335 -12.79 -1.91 8.77
C ASP A 335 -11.30 -2.11 8.42
N ASN A 336 -10.87 -1.49 7.32
CA ASN A 336 -9.48 -1.47 6.89
C ASN A 336 -8.54 -0.97 7.99
N ILE A 337 -7.42 -1.66 8.16
CA ILE A 337 -6.38 -1.30 9.13
C ILE A 337 -5.18 -0.75 8.36
N VAL A 338 -4.91 0.53 8.55
CA VAL A 338 -3.84 1.25 7.85
C VAL A 338 -2.64 1.48 8.77
N SER A 339 -1.43 1.41 8.22
CA SER A 339 -0.20 1.80 8.89
C SER A 339 0.62 2.69 7.98
N PHE A 340 0.69 3.96 8.36
CA PHE A 340 1.56 4.96 7.75
C PHE A 340 2.33 5.68 8.86
N ARG A 341 3.50 6.21 8.52
CA ARG A 341 4.28 7.02 9.44
C ARG A 341 4.63 8.33 8.76
N LEU A 342 4.23 9.41 9.42
CA LEU A 342 4.66 10.72 9.02
C LEU A 342 6.09 10.93 9.51
N ARG A 343 6.97 11.23 8.57
CA ARG A 343 8.30 11.70 8.91
C ARG A 343 8.14 13.12 9.43
N ARG A 344 8.42 13.30 10.72
CA ARG A 344 8.42 14.64 11.31
C ARG A 344 9.57 15.40 10.68
N GLN A 345 9.26 16.35 9.80
CA GLN A 345 10.24 17.29 9.27
C GLN A 345 11.06 17.88 10.43
N GLY A 346 12.36 17.62 10.46
CA GLY A 346 13.24 17.99 11.58
C GLY A 346 13.70 16.85 12.49
N ALA A 347 13.19 15.62 12.32
CA ALA A 347 13.75 14.46 13.00
C ALA A 347 15.20 14.23 12.52
N ARG A 348 16.07 13.77 13.44
CA ARG A 348 17.50 13.60 13.16
C ARG A 348 17.69 12.61 12.00
N GLY A 349 18.12 13.12 10.84
CA GLY A 349 18.23 12.35 9.59
C GLY A 349 17.29 12.79 8.45
N ASP A 350 16.49 13.85 8.64
CA ASP A 350 15.59 14.44 7.63
C ASP A 350 16.17 15.66 6.88
N PHE A 351 17.49 15.92 6.93
CA PHE A 351 18.14 16.97 6.13
C PHE A 351 19.38 16.47 5.44
#